data_AF-A0A971C1N2-F1
#
_entry.id   AF-A0A971C1N2-F1
#
_cell.length_a   1.000
_cell.length_b   1.000
_cell.length_c   1.000
_cell.angle_alpha   90.00
_cell.angle_beta   90.00
_cell.angle_gamma   90.00
#
_symmetry.space_group_name_H-M   'P 1'
#
loop_
_entity.id
_entity.type
_entity.pdbx_description
1 polymer ?
#
loop_
_entity_poly.entity_id
_entity_poly.type
_entity_poly.pdbx_seq_one_letter_code
_entity_poly.pdbx_strand_id
1 'polypeptide(L)' 'MGDCQLESAAKTYLQRHFPNLEGADPVRTERQAKTPGAPRQHVFDYTGTINGTTQRVRLVLDDTGKVVKAAVSR' A
#
# COMPACT_ATOMS: atom_id res chain seq x y z
N MET A 1 13.31 3.22 -9.63
CA MET A 1 12.35 4.16 -9.03
C MET A 1 12.74 4.34 -7.57
N GLY A 2 12.79 5.57 -7.05
CA GLY A 2 13.18 5.80 -5.65
C GLY A 2 12.05 5.50 -4.67
N ASP A 3 12.40 5.16 -3.43
CA ASP A 3 11.46 4.81 -2.35
C ASP A 3 10.34 5.86 -2.13
N CYS A 4 10.66 7.15 -2.30
CA CYS A 4 9.69 8.24 -2.19
C CYS A 4 8.58 8.21 -3.26
N GLN A 5 8.86 7.73 -4.47
CA GLN A 5 7.87 7.67 -5.55
C GLN A 5 6.86 6.54 -5.30
N LEU A 6 7.31 5.40 -4.80
CA LEU A 6 6.46 4.26 -4.45
C LEU A 6 5.51 4.62 -3.31
N GLU A 7 6.03 5.27 -2.26
CA GLU A 7 5.19 5.73 -1.15
C GLU A 7 4.16 6.76 -1.61
N SER A 8 4.56 7.69 -2.50
CA SER A 8 3.64 8.68 -3.06
C SER A 8 2.52 8.03 -3.89
N ALA A 9 2.85 7.01 -4.69
CA ALA A 9 1.86 6.26 -5.46
C ALA A 9 0.88 5.50 -4.56
N ALA A 10 1.39 4.85 -3.50
CA ALA A 10 0.57 4.13 -2.53
C ALA A 10 -0.34 5.09 -1.75
N LYS A 11 0.18 6.24 -1.29
CA LYS A 11 -0.62 7.31 -0.63
C LYS A 11 -1.69 7.88 -1.56
N THR A 12 -1.36 8.15 -2.82
CA THR A 12 -2.31 8.66 -3.82
C THR A 12 -3.45 7.67 -4.07
N TYR A 13 -3.12 6.39 -4.19
CA TYR A 13 -4.12 5.33 -4.34
C TYR A 13 -5.04 5.25 -3.11
N LEU A 14 -4.44 5.30 -1.91
CA LEU A 14 -5.17 5.27 -0.65
C LEU A 14 -6.14 6.44 -0.52
N GLN A 15 -5.70 7.68 -0.78
CA GLN A 15 -6.54 8.88 -0.73
C GLN A 15 -7.69 8.83 -1.74
N ARG A 16 -7.45 8.26 -2.93
CA ARG A 16 -8.48 8.15 -3.97
C ARG A 16 -9.55 7.11 -3.65
N HIS A 17 -9.17 5.97 -3.08
CA HIS A 17 -10.08 4.84 -2.84
C HIS A 17 -10.62 4.79 -1.41
N PHE A 18 -9.91 5.37 -0.45
CA PHE A 18 -10.24 5.43 0.98
C PHE A 18 -10.09 6.87 1.52
N PRO A 19 -10.82 7.85 0.96
CA PRO A 19 -10.70 9.25 1.36
C PRO A 19 -11.08 9.51 2.83
N ASN A 20 -11.85 8.60 3.43
CA ASN A 20 -12.33 8.70 4.81
C ASN A 20 -11.42 8.00 5.82
N LEU A 21 -10.28 7.44 5.39
CA LEU A 21 -9.36 6.74 6.29
C LEU A 21 -8.51 7.77 7.06
N GLU A 22 -8.84 7.96 8.33
CA GLU A 22 -8.13 8.87 9.23
C GLU A 22 -6.96 8.16 9.91
N GLY A 23 -5.83 8.87 10.08
CA GLY A 23 -4.67 8.35 10.80
C GLY A 23 -3.97 7.19 10.11
N ALA A 24 -3.91 7.19 8.78
CA ALA A 24 -3.31 6.12 7.99
C ALA A 24 -1.77 6.12 8.06
N ASP A 25 -1.20 5.51 9.09
CA ASP A 25 0.25 5.31 9.19
C ASP A 25 0.71 4.19 8.24
N PRO A 26 1.61 4.47 7.27
CA PRO A 26 2.13 3.45 6.37
C PRO A 26 3.24 2.64 7.03
N VAL A 27 3.04 1.32 7.15
CA VAL A 27 4.11 0.37 7.38
C VAL A 27 4.53 -0.20 6.04
N ARG A 28 5.76 0.11 5.62
CA ARG A 28 6.32 -0.45 4.38
C ARG A 28 7.06 -1.75 4.65
N THR A 29 6.86 -2.73 3.78
CA THR A 29 7.61 -3.98 3.76
C THR A 29 7.97 -4.32 2.33
N GLU A 30 9.26 -4.46 2.04
CA GLU A 30 9.69 -5.00 0.75
C GLU A 30 9.55 -6.53 0.77
N ARG A 31 8.91 -7.08 -0.27
CA ARG A 31 8.83 -8.52 -0.51
C ARG A 31 9.51 -8.85 -1.82
N GLN A 32 10.56 -9.65 -1.73
CA GLN A 32 11.14 -10.25 -2.91
C GLN A 32 10.17 -11.29 -3.47
N ALA A 33 9.95 -11.26 -4.79
CA ALA A 33 9.12 -12.26 -5.44
C ALA A 33 9.74 -13.66 -5.23
N LYS A 34 8.90 -14.64 -4.90
CA LYS A 34 9.33 -16.04 -4.71
C LYS A 34 9.84 -16.70 -6.00
N THR A 35 9.56 -16.10 -7.15
CA THR A 35 9.92 -16.61 -8.47
C THR A 35 11.12 -15.85 -9.02
N PRO A 36 12.19 -16.53 -9.46
CA PRO A 36 13.31 -15.87 -10.14
C PRO A 36 12.83 -15.12 -11.38
N GLY A 37 13.17 -13.84 -11.50
CA GLY A 37 12.80 -12.99 -12.64
C GLY A 37 11.45 -12.26 -12.51
N ALA A 38 10.68 -12.51 -11.45
CA ALA A 38 9.49 -11.71 -11.19
C ALA A 38 9.85 -10.34 -10.57
N PRO A 39 9.11 -9.26 -10.90
CA PRO A 39 9.35 -7.93 -10.36
C PRO A 39 9.20 -7.94 -8.83
N ARG A 40 10.01 -7.14 -8.13
CA ARG A 40 9.93 -7.02 -6.67
C ARG A 40 8.59 -6.38 -6.32
N GLN A 41 8.08 -6.78 -5.16
CA GLN A 41 6.81 -6.28 -4.66
C GLN A 41 7.05 -5.42 -3.42
N HIS A 42 6.52 -4.21 -3.45
CA HIS A 42 6.55 -3.27 -2.34
C HIS A 42 5.19 -3.27 -1.66
N VAL A 43 5.14 -3.78 -0.43
CA VAL A 43 3.91 -3.85 0.35
C VAL A 43 3.82 -2.63 1.25
N PHE A 44 2.69 -1.96 1.24
CA PHE A 44 2.35 -0.85 2.11
C PHE A 44 1.10 -1.22 2.91
N ASP A 45 1.26 -1.39 4.20
CA ASP A 45 0.18 -1.66 5.15
C ASP A 45 -0.21 -0.35 5.84
N TYR A 46 -1.38 0.17 5.52
CA TYR A 46 -1.96 1.35 6.18
C TYR A 46 -2.93 0.88 7.26
N THR A 47 -2.80 1.40 8.47
CA THR A 47 -3.83 1.24 9.51
C THR A 47 -4.44 2.58 9.77
N GLY A 48 -5.75 2.71 9.67
CA GLY A 48 -6.46 3.94 10.00
C GLY A 48 -7.86 3.63 10.52
N THR A 49 -8.66 4.67 10.69
CA THR A 49 -10.02 4.56 11.24
C THR A 49 -11.02 5.16 10.25
N ILE A 50 -12.11 4.47 9.99
CA ILE A 50 -13.23 4.98 9.18
C ILE A 50 -14.49 4.84 10.01
N ASN A 51 -15.17 5.96 10.32
CA ASN A 51 -16.39 5.99 11.14
C ASN A 51 -16.23 5.25 12.49
N GLY A 52 -15.08 5.42 13.17
CA GLY A 52 -14.78 4.76 14.45
C GLY A 52 -14.43 3.27 14.35
N THR A 53 -14.37 2.70 13.15
CA THR A 53 -13.89 1.32 12.93
C THR A 53 -12.45 1.35 12.42
N THR A 54 -11.54 0.69 13.11
CA THR A 54 -10.18 0.49 12.62
C THR A 54 -10.22 -0.37 11.34
N GLN A 55 -9.58 0.11 10.28
CA GLN A 55 -9.41 -0.62 9.04
C GLN A 55 -7.93 -0.68 8.68
N ARG A 56 -7.53 -1.82 8.14
CA ARG A 56 -6.20 -2.07 7.60
C ARG A 56 -6.29 -2.21 6.10
N VAL A 57 -5.55 -1.38 5.38
CA VAL A 57 -5.47 -1.39 3.92
C VAL A 57 -4.06 -1.80 3.52
N ARG A 58 -3.94 -2.97 2.89
CA ARG A 58 -2.70 -3.47 2.32
C ARG A 58 -2.66 -3.17 0.83
N LEU A 59 -1.69 -2.37 0.40
CA LEU A 59 -1.39 -2.14 -1.01
C LEU A 59 -0.11 -2.88 -1.37
N VAL A 60 -0.08 -3.51 -2.54
CA VAL A 60 1.12 -4.13 -3.12
C VAL A 60 1.37 -3.45 -4.45
N LEU A 61 2.55 -2.82 -4.54
CA LEU A 61 3.03 -2.15 -5.73
C LEU A 61 4.16 -2.98 -6.35
N ASP A 62 4.33 -2.91 -7.67
CA ASP A 62 5.53 -3.40 -8.33
C ASP A 62 6.66 -2.33 -8.31
N ASP A 63 7.83 -2.68 -8.85
CA ASP A 63 8.97 -1.75 -8.98
C ASP A 63 8.69 -0.51 -9.84
N THR A 64 7.60 -0.51 -10.63
CA THR A 64 7.16 0.63 -11.44
C THR A 64 6.17 1.55 -10.70
N GLY A 65 5.83 1.21 -9.45
CA GLY A 65 4.87 1.95 -8.64
C GLY A 65 3.42 1.70 -9.02
N LYS A 66 3.15 0.69 -9.85
CA LYS A 66 1.78 0.28 -10.17
C LYS A 66 1.25 -0.60 -9.05
N VAL A 67 0.06 -0.27 -8.55
CA VAL A 67 -0.65 -1.11 -7.57
C VAL A 67 -1.12 -2.38 -8.29
N VAL A 68 -0.51 -3.51 -7.94
CA VAL A 68 -0.84 -4.85 -8.48
C VAL A 68 -1.83 -5.60 -7.60
N LYS A 69 -1.94 -5.24 -6.32
CA LYS A 69 -2.93 -5.81 -5.40
C LYS A 69 -3.32 -4.80 -4.32
N ALA A 70 -4.59 -4.76 -3.97
CA ALA A 70 -5.10 -4.04 -2.81
C ALA A 70 -6.01 -4.98 -2.00
N ALA A 71 -5.87 -4.99 -0.68
CA ALA A 71 -6.71 -5.76 0.21
C ALA A 71 -7.08 -4.90 1.42
N VAL A 72 -8.33 -5.02 1.86
CA VAL A 72 -8.85 -4.31 3.03
C VAL A 72 -9.30 -5.34 4.04
N SER A 73 -8.89 -5.18 5.29
CA SER A 73 -9.38 -5.94 6.43
C SER A 73 -9.90 -5.00 7.50
N ARG A 74 -10.93 -5.44 8.22
CA ARG A 74 -11.42 -4.79 9.43
C ARG A 74 -10.62 -5.28 10.63
#